data_AF-A0A3M1H0U4-F1
#
_entry.id   AF-A0A3M1H0U4-F1
#
_cell.length_a   1.000
_cell.length_b   1.000
_cell.length_c   1.000
_cell.angle_alpha   90.00
_cell.angle_beta   90.00
_cell.angle_gamma   90.00
#
_symmetry.space_group_name_H-M   'P 1'
#
loop_
_entity.id
_entity.type
_entity.pdbx_description
1 polymer ?
#
loop_
_entity_poly.entity_id
_entity_poly.type
_entity_poly.pdbx_seq_one_letter_code
_entity_poly.pdbx_strand_id
1 'polypeptide(L)'
;MAERAREVPASTAAGQAGDRPTLRFSEYVARWRARIRTHPETGLPLRPRRPRRDPGAVTLERLAFRSGKGLRWALRLFNPVCFSLFVLSFFWDWHGVVRSCSIAGIIGFSTNWVAIKMLFWPRESRPIFGQGLIPSQREEIIQKVADEVCEKLINEEIIRRELDESRLIPRLTEETTAELRRIVRDPEFVADTKQVLLAYAAELTRSPAFRAELLARIEQRVSSYAGGSMAGWLVGRLRGVWREPLLRIANEELDRLPQTVDELSQDADALLARVPAELEARLDVLDAALTRWLMALVREMDVPAIILKQLSTVTTEQLEQGFRDFADDKLGFITLLGGILGLLGGFVIVWPIESLVVIVALGGLLAALDVLLHALLGRRSAAAETSRAEEEP
;
A
#
# COMPACT_ATOMS: atom_id res chain seq x y z
N MET A 1 -6.77 -4.41 31.66
CA MET A 1 -6.44 -3.48 32.77
C MET A 1 -6.42 -2.07 32.22
N ALA A 2 -7.20 -1.19 32.85
CA ALA A 2 -7.41 0.23 32.55
C ALA A 2 -8.17 0.57 31.26
N GLU A 3 -9.44 0.19 31.26
CA GLU A 3 -10.54 0.80 30.52
C GLU A 3 -10.77 2.23 31.03
N ARG A 4 -10.49 3.24 30.20
CA ARG A 4 -10.96 4.62 30.43
C ARG A 4 -12.03 4.95 29.39
N ALA A 5 -13.26 4.63 29.76
CA ALA A 5 -14.45 5.18 29.13
C ALA A 5 -14.37 6.71 29.20
N ARG A 6 -14.28 7.36 28.04
CA ARG A 6 -14.66 8.77 27.93
C ARG A 6 -16.17 8.80 27.87
N GLU A 7 -16.78 9.01 29.02
CA GLU A 7 -18.19 9.39 29.12
C GLU A 7 -18.38 10.66 28.29
N VAL A 8 -19.13 10.52 27.19
CA VAL A 8 -19.76 11.64 26.50
C VAL A 8 -20.89 12.08 27.43
N PRO A 9 -20.92 13.33 27.92
CA PRO A 9 -22.03 13.76 28.74
C PRO A 9 -23.29 13.72 27.89
N ALA A 10 -24.29 12.97 28.36
CA ALA A 10 -25.64 13.02 27.84
C ALA A 10 -26.12 14.47 27.96
N SER A 11 -26.22 15.15 26.82
CA SER A 11 -26.80 16.48 26.71
C SER A 11 -28.31 16.37 26.95
N THR A 12 -28.70 16.42 28.22
CA THR A 12 -30.03 16.82 28.64
C THR A 12 -30.15 18.32 28.39
N ALA A 13 -30.64 18.70 27.21
CA ALA A 13 -31.01 20.08 26.92
C ALA A 13 -32.23 20.13 25.98
N ALA A 14 -33.36 19.65 26.48
CA ALA A 14 -34.63 20.26 26.11
C ALA A 14 -34.67 21.66 26.77
N GLY A 15 -34.17 22.67 26.04
CA GLY A 15 -34.03 24.03 26.56
C GLY A 15 -33.99 25.04 25.43
N GLN A 16 -35.12 25.71 25.24
CA GLN A 16 -35.32 27.06 24.69
C GLN A 16 -34.60 27.41 23.38
N ALA A 17 -35.39 27.53 22.31
CA ALA A 17 -35.01 27.99 20.98
C ALA A 17 -34.75 29.53 20.89
N GLY A 18 -34.30 30.16 21.96
CA GLY A 18 -33.95 31.58 21.99
C GLY A 18 -32.49 31.74 22.41
N ASP A 19 -31.69 32.39 21.57
CA ASP A 19 -30.31 32.80 21.84
C ASP A 19 -29.20 31.73 21.66
N ARG A 20 -29.01 31.29 20.41
CA ARG A 20 -27.76 30.62 19.99
C ARG A 20 -26.81 31.66 19.37
N PRO A 21 -25.51 31.70 19.73
CA PRO A 21 -24.56 32.62 19.12
C PRO A 21 -24.46 32.35 17.61
N THR A 22 -24.44 33.40 16.79
CA THR A 22 -24.29 33.30 15.33
C THR A 22 -22.98 32.58 14.98
N LEU A 23 -23.08 31.35 14.47
CA LEU A 23 -21.92 30.55 14.06
C LEU A 23 -21.26 31.16 12.82
N ARG A 24 -19.96 31.44 12.89
CA ARG A 24 -19.20 31.83 11.69
C ARG A 24 -18.97 30.60 10.80
N PHE A 25 -18.87 30.80 9.48
CA PHE A 25 -18.63 29.72 8.52
C PHE A 25 -17.38 28.87 8.87
N SER A 26 -16.31 29.49 9.35
CA SER A 26 -15.10 28.80 9.79
C SER A 26 -15.33 27.84 10.97
N GLU A 27 -16.17 28.25 11.92
CA GLU A 27 -16.51 27.45 13.11
C GLU A 27 -17.45 26.31 12.74
N TYR A 28 -18.39 26.56 11.82
CA TYR A 28 -19.26 25.54 11.25
C TYR A 28 -18.46 24.43 10.58
N VAL A 29 -17.52 24.77 9.69
CA VAL A 29 -16.68 23.78 9.01
C VAL A 29 -15.83 23.00 10.01
N ALA A 30 -15.23 23.66 11.00
CA ALA A 30 -14.42 23.00 12.03
C ALA A 30 -15.24 22.02 12.87
N ARG A 31 -16.45 22.42 13.30
CA ARG A 31 -17.38 21.60 14.09
C ARG A 31 -17.78 20.33 13.35
N TRP A 32 -18.18 20.46 12.09
CA TRP A 32 -18.64 19.32 11.31
C TRP A 32 -17.50 18.43 10.82
N ARG A 33 -16.32 19.00 10.52
CA ARG A 33 -15.11 18.21 10.24
C ARG A 33 -14.71 17.33 11.43
N ALA A 34 -14.79 17.85 12.65
CA ALA A 34 -14.45 17.07 13.85
C ALA A 34 -15.44 15.92 14.14
N ARG A 35 -16.64 15.96 13.57
CA ARG A 35 -17.68 14.93 13.74
C ARG A 35 -17.60 13.80 12.71
N ILE A 36 -16.78 13.93 11.67
CA ILE A 36 -16.56 12.87 10.66
C ILE A 36 -15.76 11.75 11.30
N ARG A 37 -16.29 10.52 11.26
CA ARG A 37 -15.59 9.35 11.80
C ARG A 37 -14.53 8.85 10.82
N THR A 38 -13.27 9.20 11.08
CA THR A 38 -12.12 8.69 10.33
C THR A 38 -11.24 7.78 11.19
N HIS A 39 -10.59 6.80 10.56
CA HIS A 39 -9.56 6.01 11.22
C HIS A 39 -8.36 6.90 11.59
N PRO A 40 -7.79 6.78 12.82
CA PRO A 40 -6.75 7.68 13.29
C PRO A 40 -5.44 7.61 12.49
N GLU A 41 -5.13 6.46 11.87
CA GLU A 41 -3.87 6.28 11.12
C GLU A 41 -3.99 6.56 9.62
N THR A 42 -5.14 6.24 9.01
CA THR A 42 -5.30 6.33 7.55
C THR A 42 -6.15 7.53 7.13
N GLY A 43 -6.86 8.16 8.06
CA GLY A 43 -7.79 9.26 7.77
C GLY A 43 -9.02 8.84 6.96
N LEU A 44 -9.16 7.56 6.61
CA LEU A 44 -10.27 7.03 5.82
C LEU A 44 -11.41 6.57 6.75
N PRO A 45 -12.68 6.61 6.29
CA PRO A 45 -13.82 6.03 7.00
C PRO A 45 -13.85 4.49 6.88
N LEU A 46 -12.68 3.83 6.91
CA LEU A 46 -12.53 2.38 6.78
C LEU A 46 -11.92 1.77 8.04
N ARG A 47 -12.45 0.62 8.46
CA ARG A 47 -11.77 -0.22 9.47
C ARG A 47 -10.74 -1.11 8.77
N PRO A 48 -9.47 -1.12 9.23
CA PRO A 48 -8.45 -1.95 8.63
C PRO A 48 -8.81 -3.43 8.77
N ARG A 49 -8.65 -4.18 7.68
CA ARG A 49 -8.74 -5.64 7.71
C ARG A 49 -7.55 -6.13 8.53
N ARG A 50 -7.78 -6.93 9.58
CA ARG A 50 -6.67 -7.62 10.27
C ARG A 50 -5.91 -8.43 9.21
N PRO A 51 -4.58 -8.39 9.19
CA PRO A 51 -3.82 -9.20 8.25
C PRO A 51 -4.23 -10.66 8.46
N ARG A 52 -4.64 -11.29 7.36
CA ARG A 52 -4.86 -12.74 7.34
C ARG A 52 -3.48 -13.36 7.56
N ARG A 53 -3.16 -13.67 8.81
CA ARG A 53 -2.03 -14.54 9.14
C ARG A 53 -2.43 -15.90 8.60
N ASP A 54 -1.90 -16.28 7.44
CA ASP A 54 -1.90 -17.68 7.09
C ASP A 54 -1.14 -18.41 8.21
N PRO A 55 -1.79 -19.32 8.94
CA PRO A 55 -1.06 -20.26 9.77
C PRO A 55 -0.36 -21.19 8.79
N GLY A 56 0.82 -20.78 8.34
CA GLY A 56 1.62 -21.54 7.39
C GLY A 56 1.74 -22.96 7.91
N ALA A 57 1.27 -23.91 7.11
CA ALA A 57 1.33 -25.33 7.44
C ALA A 57 2.74 -25.68 7.92
N VAL A 58 2.81 -26.39 9.05
CA VAL A 58 4.07 -26.85 9.64
C VAL A 58 4.53 -28.04 8.81
N THR A 59 5.15 -27.76 7.66
CA THR A 59 5.79 -28.80 6.85
C THR A 59 7.11 -29.20 7.50
N LEU A 60 7.42 -30.50 7.53
CA LEU A 60 8.63 -31.08 8.15
C LEU A 60 9.93 -30.41 7.64
N GLU A 61 9.93 -29.99 6.38
CA GLU A 61 11.03 -29.29 5.71
C GLU A 61 11.33 -27.92 6.34
N ARG A 62 10.30 -27.17 6.77
CA ARG A 62 10.49 -25.90 7.48
C ARG A 62 11.13 -26.08 8.85
N LEU A 63 10.99 -27.24 9.51
CA LEU A 63 11.60 -27.50 10.83
C LEU A 63 13.08 -27.88 10.72
N ALA A 64 13.46 -28.67 9.71
CA ALA A 64 14.85 -29.09 9.49
C ALA A 64 15.77 -27.92 9.08
N PHE A 65 15.25 -26.96 8.31
CA PHE A 65 16.03 -25.84 7.77
C PHE A 65 15.80 -24.48 8.48
N ARG A 66 14.86 -24.36 9.43
CA ARG A 66 14.53 -23.07 10.10
C ARG A 66 15.70 -22.37 10.78
N SER A 67 16.64 -23.16 11.27
CA SER A 67 17.59 -22.65 12.26
C SER A 67 18.89 -22.19 11.61
N GLY A 68 19.29 -22.75 10.46
CA GLY A 68 20.64 -22.58 9.89
C GLY A 68 21.78 -22.94 10.86
N LYS A 69 21.49 -23.32 12.11
CA LYS A 69 22.47 -23.55 13.18
C LYS A 69 23.25 -24.83 12.88
N GLY A 70 22.58 -25.90 12.44
CA GLY A 70 23.23 -27.16 12.08
C GLY A 70 24.28 -26.98 10.97
N LEU A 71 23.91 -26.29 9.89
CA LEU A 71 24.84 -25.99 8.80
C LEU A 71 25.98 -25.08 9.24
N ARG A 72 25.70 -24.04 10.04
CA ARG A 72 26.73 -23.15 10.60
C ARG A 72 27.70 -23.89 11.52
N TRP A 73 27.21 -24.83 12.33
CA TRP A 73 28.06 -25.72 13.12
C TRP A 73 28.89 -26.64 12.24
N ALA A 74 28.30 -27.26 11.21
CA ALA A 74 29.01 -28.10 10.26
C ALA A 74 30.14 -27.33 9.54
N LEU A 75 29.86 -26.14 9.03
CA LEU A 75 30.85 -25.25 8.39
C LEU A 75 32.01 -24.88 9.34
N ARG A 76 31.71 -24.57 10.60
CA ARG A 76 32.72 -24.21 11.61
C ARG A 76 33.57 -25.41 12.04
N LEU A 77 32.97 -26.60 12.11
CA LEU A 77 33.63 -27.81 12.56
C LEU A 77 34.36 -28.56 11.43
N PHE A 78 33.96 -28.39 10.18
CA PHE A 78 34.49 -29.16 9.06
C PHE A 78 36.02 -29.03 8.91
N ASN A 79 36.52 -27.80 8.84
CA ASN A 79 37.95 -27.54 8.67
C ASN A 79 38.80 -28.02 9.88
N PRO A 80 38.44 -27.74 11.16
CA PRO A 80 39.21 -28.26 12.30
C PRO A 80 39.11 -29.78 12.46
N VAL A 81 38.01 -30.42 12.02
CA VAL A 81 37.93 -31.89 11.97
C VAL A 81 38.89 -32.44 10.93
N CYS A 82 38.90 -31.89 9.71
CA CYS A 82 39.84 -32.32 8.67
C CYS A 82 41.30 -32.06 9.06
N PHE A 83 41.58 -30.92 9.70
CA PHE A 83 42.92 -30.61 10.21
C PHE A 83 43.34 -31.57 11.33
N SER A 84 42.44 -31.90 12.24
CA SER A 84 42.69 -32.91 13.28
C SER A 84 42.96 -34.30 12.67
N LEU A 85 42.19 -34.71 11.66
CA LEU A 85 42.41 -35.95 10.92
C LEU A 85 43.75 -35.95 10.18
N PHE A 86 44.14 -34.81 9.61
CA PHE A 86 45.46 -34.63 8.99
C PHE A 86 46.60 -34.81 10.00
N VAL A 87 46.52 -34.16 11.17
CA VAL A 87 47.53 -34.31 12.24
C VAL A 87 47.56 -35.75 12.78
N LEU A 88 46.39 -36.37 12.98
CA LEU A 88 46.29 -37.75 13.44
C LEU A 88 46.88 -38.74 12.43
N SER A 89 46.82 -38.43 11.12
CA SER A 89 47.40 -39.28 10.08
C SER A 89 48.91 -39.48 10.25
N PHE A 90 49.64 -38.57 10.90
CA PHE A 90 51.06 -38.78 11.18
C PHE A 90 51.33 -39.93 12.15
N PHE A 91 50.35 -40.26 13.00
CA PHE A 91 50.42 -41.37 13.95
C PHE A 91 49.71 -42.63 13.44
N TRP A 92 48.65 -42.47 12.65
CA TRP A 92 47.85 -43.57 12.11
C TRP A 92 47.42 -43.29 10.66
N ASP A 93 48.20 -43.74 9.69
CA ASP A 93 47.87 -43.62 8.26
C ASP A 93 47.70 -44.98 7.61
N TRP A 94 46.44 -45.38 7.38
CA TRP A 94 46.14 -46.57 6.60
C TRP A 94 46.36 -46.27 5.12
N HIS A 95 47.47 -46.77 4.55
CA HIS A 95 47.83 -46.67 3.12
C HIS A 95 47.86 -45.23 2.53
N GLY A 96 47.95 -44.18 3.35
CA GLY A 96 47.93 -42.79 2.87
C GLY A 96 46.52 -42.19 2.71
N VAL A 97 45.47 -42.97 3.00
CA VAL A 97 44.07 -42.60 2.75
C VAL A 97 43.65 -41.44 3.64
N VAL A 98 43.93 -41.53 4.96
CA VAL A 98 43.47 -40.53 5.93
C VAL A 98 44.09 -39.17 5.63
N ARG A 99 45.38 -39.18 5.27
CA ARG A 99 46.12 -37.96 4.90
C ARG A 99 45.62 -37.35 3.60
N SER A 100 45.49 -38.14 2.54
CA SER A 100 45.01 -37.70 1.23
C SER A 100 43.60 -37.10 1.32
N CYS A 101 42.66 -37.81 1.97
CA CYS A 101 41.29 -37.33 2.21
C CYS A 101 41.28 -36.00 2.95
N SER A 102 42.03 -35.90 4.07
CA SER A 102 42.03 -34.69 4.89
C SER A 102 42.55 -33.46 4.13
N ILE A 103 43.64 -33.60 3.38
CA ILE A 103 44.20 -32.51 2.55
C ILE A 103 43.21 -32.12 1.45
N ALA A 104 42.70 -33.10 0.71
CA ALA A 104 41.78 -32.85 -0.39
C ALA A 104 40.46 -32.22 0.10
N GLY A 105 39.97 -32.63 1.28
CA GLY A 105 38.82 -32.02 1.94
C GLY A 105 39.05 -30.56 2.36
N ILE A 106 40.20 -30.24 2.94
CA ILE A 106 40.57 -28.87 3.31
C ILE A 106 40.68 -27.98 2.07
N ILE A 107 41.33 -28.47 1.00
CA ILE A 107 41.47 -27.74 -0.26
C ILE A 107 40.08 -27.52 -0.88
N GLY A 108 39.26 -28.57 -1.00
CA GLY A 108 37.92 -28.47 -1.57
C GLY A 108 37.01 -27.49 -0.83
N PHE A 109 37.07 -27.51 0.52
CA PHE A 109 36.34 -26.55 1.35
C PHE A 109 36.86 -25.12 1.16
N SER A 110 38.18 -24.93 1.23
CA SER A 110 38.80 -23.61 1.16
C SER A 110 38.62 -22.96 -0.20
N THR A 111 38.83 -23.70 -1.29
CA THR A 111 38.65 -23.21 -2.65
C THR A 111 37.21 -22.80 -2.92
N ASN A 112 36.23 -23.60 -2.50
CA ASN A 112 34.82 -23.24 -2.70
C ASN A 112 34.42 -22.04 -1.82
N TRP A 113 34.93 -21.96 -0.59
CA TRP A 113 34.74 -20.79 0.27
C TRP A 113 35.28 -19.50 -0.36
N VAL A 114 36.50 -19.56 -0.93
CA VAL A 114 37.10 -18.43 -1.66
C VAL A 114 36.27 -18.07 -2.89
N ALA A 115 35.86 -19.05 -3.70
CA ALA A 115 35.05 -18.81 -4.90
C ALA A 115 33.75 -18.06 -4.58
N ILE A 116 33.06 -18.48 -3.51
CA ILE A 116 31.85 -17.79 -3.05
C ILE A 116 32.19 -16.38 -2.56
N LYS A 117 33.29 -16.20 -1.84
CA LYS A 117 33.71 -14.87 -1.39
C LYS A 117 34.02 -13.92 -2.56
N MET A 118 34.58 -14.46 -3.65
CA MET A 118 34.91 -13.73 -4.87
C MET A 118 33.68 -13.25 -5.66
N LEU A 119 32.50 -13.85 -5.47
CA LEU A 119 31.26 -13.33 -6.06
C LEU A 119 30.91 -11.94 -5.53
N PHE A 120 31.23 -11.65 -4.27
CA PHE A 120 30.83 -10.43 -3.57
C PHE A 120 31.98 -9.44 -3.31
N TRP A 121 33.23 -9.92 -3.29
CA TRP A 121 34.42 -9.10 -3.01
C TRP A 121 35.47 -9.31 -4.11
N PRO A 122 36.17 -8.27 -4.60
CA PRO A 122 36.18 -6.86 -4.15
C PRO A 122 34.97 -6.05 -4.65
N ARG A 123 34.54 -5.06 -3.85
CA ARG A 123 33.38 -4.20 -4.20
C ARG A 123 33.69 -3.21 -5.32
N GLU A 124 34.91 -2.70 -5.33
CA GLU A 124 35.43 -1.79 -6.34
C GLU A 124 36.47 -2.52 -7.18
N SER A 125 36.63 -2.09 -8.44
CA SER A 125 37.62 -2.67 -9.34
C SER A 125 39.04 -2.52 -8.76
N ARG A 126 39.70 -3.65 -8.52
CA ARG A 126 41.10 -3.70 -8.11
C ARG A 126 41.97 -4.20 -9.27
N PRO A 127 43.21 -3.69 -9.41
CA PRO A 127 44.07 -4.01 -10.56
C PRO A 127 44.46 -5.49 -10.69
N ILE A 128 44.42 -6.27 -9.60
CA ILE A 128 44.83 -7.69 -9.60
C ILE A 128 43.64 -8.65 -9.49
N PHE A 129 42.67 -8.33 -8.64
CA PHE A 129 41.55 -9.21 -8.33
C PHE A 129 40.26 -8.84 -9.08
N GLY A 130 40.29 -7.79 -9.92
CA GLY A 130 39.12 -7.26 -10.59
C GLY A 130 38.07 -6.77 -9.60
N GLN A 131 36.80 -6.84 -10.01
CA GLN A 131 35.63 -6.60 -9.16
C GLN A 131 34.87 -7.92 -9.01
N GLY A 132 34.18 -8.11 -7.88
CA GLY A 132 33.30 -9.26 -7.70
C GLY A 132 32.20 -9.31 -8.77
N LEU A 133 31.72 -10.52 -9.08
CA LEU A 133 30.73 -10.74 -10.16
C LEU A 133 29.40 -10.00 -9.91
N ILE A 134 28.90 -10.01 -8.67
CA ILE A 134 27.60 -9.38 -8.34
C ILE A 134 27.71 -7.85 -8.37
N PRO A 135 28.73 -7.21 -7.74
CA PRO A 135 28.92 -5.76 -7.86
C PRO A 135 29.14 -5.28 -9.30
N SER A 136 29.86 -6.05 -10.14
CA SER A 136 30.14 -5.67 -11.53
C SER A 136 28.91 -5.76 -12.44
N GLN A 137 27.98 -6.68 -12.18
CA GLN A 137 26.72 -6.84 -12.92
C GLN A 137 25.53 -6.14 -12.23
N ARG A 138 25.77 -5.27 -11.25
CA ARG A 138 24.72 -4.63 -10.44
C ARG A 138 23.60 -4.05 -11.30
N GLU A 139 23.95 -3.24 -12.29
CA GLU A 139 22.95 -2.51 -13.09
C GLU A 139 22.06 -3.47 -13.90
N GLU A 140 22.65 -4.50 -14.50
CA GLU A 140 21.94 -5.52 -15.26
C GLU A 140 21.03 -6.37 -14.37
N ILE A 141 21.50 -6.73 -13.16
CA ILE A 141 20.69 -7.47 -12.18
C ILE A 141 19.51 -6.61 -11.71
N ILE A 142 19.74 -5.33 -11.37
CA ILE A 142 18.67 -4.41 -10.96
C ILE A 142 17.62 -4.30 -12.06
N GLN A 143 18.04 -4.12 -13.30
CA GLN A 143 17.13 -3.97 -14.43
C GLN A 143 16.31 -5.25 -14.66
N LYS A 144 16.95 -6.42 -14.68
CA LYS A 144 16.25 -7.71 -14.83
C LYS A 144 15.27 -7.98 -13.67
N VAL A 145 15.66 -7.67 -12.44
CA VAL A 145 14.78 -7.81 -11.28
C VAL A 145 13.63 -6.80 -11.36
N ALA A 146 13.89 -5.57 -11.78
CA ALA A 146 12.85 -4.56 -11.98
C ALA A 146 11.84 -5.03 -13.02
N ASP A 147 12.30 -5.49 -14.18
CA ASP A 147 11.44 -5.98 -15.26
C ASP A 147 10.57 -7.16 -14.77
N GLU A 148 11.19 -8.14 -14.12
CA GLU A 148 10.48 -9.31 -13.58
C GLU A 148 9.46 -8.93 -12.49
N VAL A 149 9.80 -7.99 -11.60
CA VAL A 149 8.88 -7.51 -10.55
C VAL A 149 7.72 -6.72 -11.16
N CYS A 150 8.00 -5.81 -12.08
CA CYS A 150 6.99 -4.99 -12.75
C CYS A 150 6.06 -5.84 -13.62
N GLU A 151 6.58 -6.87 -14.28
CA GLU A 151 5.78 -7.71 -15.18
C GLU A 151 4.97 -8.76 -14.42
N LYS A 152 5.57 -9.43 -13.42
CA LYS A 152 4.97 -10.64 -12.80
C LYS A 152 4.48 -10.47 -11.38
N LEU A 153 5.00 -9.52 -10.61
CA LEU A 153 4.68 -9.39 -9.18
C LEU A 153 3.77 -8.20 -8.86
N ILE A 154 4.04 -7.05 -9.47
CA ILE A 154 3.31 -5.81 -9.19
C ILE A 154 3.02 -5.11 -10.52
N ASN A 155 1.93 -5.52 -11.16
CA ASN A 155 1.37 -4.86 -12.33
C ASN A 155 -0.01 -4.26 -12.03
N GLU A 156 -0.47 -3.40 -12.93
CA GLU A 156 -1.76 -2.72 -12.82
C GLU A 156 -2.91 -3.73 -12.73
N GLU A 157 -2.85 -4.84 -13.48
CA GLU A 157 -3.90 -5.86 -13.45
C GLU A 157 -4.01 -6.55 -12.09
N ILE A 158 -2.89 -6.90 -11.44
CA ILE A 158 -2.86 -7.53 -10.13
C ILE A 158 -3.39 -6.57 -9.07
N ILE A 159 -2.99 -5.30 -9.10
CA ILE A 159 -3.49 -4.28 -8.17
C ILE A 159 -5.00 -4.11 -8.34
N ARG A 160 -5.47 -4.01 -9.59
CA ARG A 160 -6.90 -3.91 -9.89
C ARG A 160 -7.66 -5.14 -9.40
N ARG A 161 -7.16 -6.33 -9.71
CA ARG A 161 -7.75 -7.60 -9.29
C ARG A 161 -7.86 -7.66 -7.76
N GLU A 162 -6.80 -7.30 -7.05
CA GLU A 162 -6.80 -7.28 -5.58
C GLU A 162 -7.77 -6.23 -5.03
N LEU A 163 -7.86 -5.03 -5.61
CA LEU A 163 -8.83 -4.00 -5.21
C LEU A 163 -10.29 -4.46 -5.39
N ASP A 164 -10.56 -5.20 -6.48
CA ASP A 164 -11.87 -5.78 -6.78
C ASP A 164 -12.19 -6.97 -5.84
N GLU A 165 -11.27 -7.93 -5.69
CA GLU A 165 -11.42 -9.12 -4.82
C GLU A 165 -11.58 -8.74 -3.35
N SER A 166 -10.79 -7.77 -2.88
CA SER A 166 -10.86 -7.24 -1.52
C SER A 166 -12.10 -6.36 -1.28
N ARG A 167 -12.81 -5.99 -2.36
CA ARG A 167 -13.93 -5.03 -2.38
C ARG A 167 -13.58 -3.72 -1.67
N LEU A 168 -12.35 -3.24 -1.82
CA LEU A 168 -11.90 -2.02 -1.14
C LEU A 168 -12.62 -0.78 -1.67
N ILE A 169 -12.78 -0.65 -2.99
CA ILE A 169 -13.45 0.51 -3.60
C ILE A 169 -14.93 0.57 -3.18
N PRO A 170 -15.75 -0.49 -3.36
CA PRO A 170 -17.15 -0.44 -2.93
C PRO A 170 -17.31 -0.16 -1.43
N ARG A 171 -16.47 -0.77 -0.58
CA ARG A 171 -16.55 -0.53 0.87
C ARG A 171 -16.22 0.91 1.23
N LEU A 172 -15.24 1.52 0.58
CA LEU A 172 -14.89 2.91 0.82
C LEU A 172 -16.05 3.83 0.44
N THR A 173 -16.66 3.61 -0.73
CA THR A 173 -17.75 4.45 -1.21
C THR A 173 -19.02 4.25 -0.39
N GLU A 174 -19.36 3.01 -0.03
CA GLU A 174 -20.48 2.68 0.87
C GLU A 174 -20.34 3.35 2.25
N GLU A 175 -19.18 3.23 2.91
CA GLU A 175 -18.95 3.83 4.23
C GLU A 175 -18.92 5.36 4.15
N THR A 176 -18.33 5.93 3.08
CA THR A 176 -18.32 7.38 2.87
C THR A 176 -19.73 7.91 2.66
N THR A 177 -20.51 7.24 1.81
CA THR A 177 -21.92 7.59 1.53
C THR A 177 -22.77 7.44 2.79
N ALA A 178 -22.55 6.40 3.59
CA ALA A 178 -23.25 6.19 4.86
C ALA A 178 -22.95 7.31 5.87
N GLU A 179 -21.68 7.73 5.99
CA GLU A 179 -21.30 8.83 6.87
C GLU A 179 -21.85 10.18 6.39
N LEU A 180 -21.86 10.44 5.08
CA LEU A 180 -22.51 11.63 4.50
C LEU A 180 -24.01 11.62 4.79
N ARG A 181 -24.72 10.51 4.55
CA ARG A 181 -26.14 10.36 4.91
C ARG A 181 -26.38 10.64 6.39
N ARG A 182 -25.51 10.14 7.27
CA ARG A 182 -25.61 10.37 8.72
C ARG A 182 -25.52 11.86 9.07
N ILE A 183 -24.61 12.60 8.46
CA ILE A 183 -24.43 14.04 8.70
C ILE A 183 -25.63 14.83 8.19
N VAL A 184 -26.10 14.50 6.98
CA VAL A 184 -27.21 15.21 6.32
C VAL A 184 -28.54 15.03 7.07
N ARG A 185 -28.75 13.86 7.70
CA ARG A 185 -29.92 13.59 8.57
C ARG A 185 -29.85 14.20 9.95
N ASP A 186 -28.69 14.70 10.37
CA ASP A 186 -28.53 15.24 11.71
C ASP A 186 -29.34 16.55 11.82
N PRO A 187 -30.36 16.64 12.70
CA PRO A 187 -31.15 17.85 12.85
C PRO A 187 -30.29 19.05 13.31
N GLU A 188 -29.18 18.80 14.01
CA GLU A 188 -28.23 19.87 14.33
C GLU A 188 -27.53 20.41 13.07
N PHE A 189 -27.23 19.55 12.09
CA PHE A 189 -26.60 19.98 10.83
C PHE A 189 -27.50 20.93 10.05
N VAL A 190 -28.79 20.60 9.96
CA VAL A 190 -29.78 21.46 9.28
C VAL A 190 -29.92 22.80 9.99
N ALA A 191 -30.03 22.78 11.33
CA ALA A 191 -30.13 23.99 12.12
C ALA A 191 -28.88 24.88 12.02
N ASP A 192 -27.69 24.30 12.12
CA ASP A 192 -26.42 25.02 11.97
C ASP A 192 -26.27 25.60 10.54
N THR A 193 -26.64 24.82 9.52
CA THR A 193 -26.58 25.25 8.11
C THR A 193 -27.53 26.43 7.86
N LYS A 194 -28.74 26.41 8.45
CA LYS A 194 -29.69 27.54 8.42
C LYS A 194 -29.04 28.80 8.97
N GLN A 195 -28.43 28.70 10.16
CA GLN A 195 -27.81 29.86 10.82
C GLN A 195 -26.69 30.47 9.99
N VAL A 196 -25.80 29.63 9.45
CA VAL A 196 -24.69 30.08 8.61
C VAL A 196 -25.19 30.71 7.33
N LEU A 197 -26.21 30.13 6.68
CA LEU A 197 -26.77 30.66 5.44
C LEU A 197 -27.44 32.02 5.67
N LEU A 198 -28.22 32.17 6.75
CA LEU A 198 -28.85 33.44 7.12
C LEU A 198 -27.81 34.50 7.51
N ALA A 199 -26.81 34.12 8.30
CA ALA A 199 -25.71 35.02 8.66
C ALA A 199 -24.94 35.50 7.43
N TYR A 200 -24.64 34.58 6.49
CA TYR A 200 -23.96 34.91 5.24
C TYR A 200 -24.82 35.78 4.32
N ALA A 201 -26.14 35.51 4.20
CA ALA A 201 -27.06 36.34 3.45
C ALA A 201 -27.14 37.76 4.03
N ALA A 202 -27.27 37.88 5.36
CA ALA A 202 -27.25 39.17 6.06
C ALA A 202 -25.93 39.92 5.83
N GLU A 203 -24.78 39.23 5.87
CA GLU A 203 -23.47 39.82 5.62
C GLU A 203 -23.32 40.29 4.15
N LEU A 204 -23.78 39.50 3.18
CA LEU A 204 -23.79 39.89 1.78
C LEU A 204 -24.64 41.15 1.54
N THR A 205 -25.83 41.27 2.13
CA THR A 205 -26.68 42.46 1.98
C THR A 205 -26.07 43.72 2.60
N ARG A 206 -25.17 43.58 3.58
CA ARG A 206 -24.43 44.70 4.21
C ARG A 206 -23.16 45.07 3.45
N SER A 207 -22.69 44.23 2.51
CA SER A 207 -21.47 44.48 1.75
C SER A 207 -21.61 45.67 0.79
N PRO A 208 -20.76 46.71 0.89
CA PRO A 208 -20.80 47.86 -0.01
C PRO A 208 -20.60 47.47 -1.48
N ALA A 209 -19.76 46.46 -1.73
CA ALA A 209 -19.50 45.95 -3.08
C ALA A 209 -20.73 45.28 -3.69
N PHE A 210 -21.45 44.47 -2.90
CA PHE A 210 -22.69 43.83 -3.35
C PHE A 210 -23.79 44.86 -3.61
N ARG A 211 -23.93 45.87 -2.73
CA ARG A 211 -24.87 46.99 -2.92
C ARG A 211 -24.56 47.76 -4.20
N ALA A 212 -23.30 48.11 -4.44
CA ALA A 212 -22.88 48.81 -5.65
C ALA A 212 -23.14 47.99 -6.93
N GLU A 213 -22.85 46.68 -6.91
CA GLU A 213 -23.13 45.77 -8.03
C GLU A 213 -24.64 45.61 -8.29
N LEU A 214 -25.46 45.49 -7.23
CA LEU A 214 -26.92 45.44 -7.36
C LEU A 214 -27.47 46.73 -7.97
N LEU A 215 -27.02 47.89 -7.48
CA LEU A 215 -27.42 49.19 -8.01
C LEU A 215 -27.00 49.34 -9.48
N ALA A 216 -25.77 48.94 -9.82
CA ALA A 216 -25.29 48.95 -11.19
C ALA A 216 -26.13 48.03 -12.10
N ARG A 217 -26.49 46.83 -11.62
CA ARG A 217 -27.39 45.90 -12.33
C ARG A 217 -28.80 46.45 -12.51
N ILE A 218 -29.36 47.09 -11.47
CA ILE A 218 -30.67 47.75 -11.55
C ILE A 218 -30.61 48.88 -12.58
N GLU A 219 -29.58 49.74 -12.52
CA GLU A 219 -29.35 50.82 -13.48
C GLU A 219 -29.23 50.27 -14.92
N GLN A 220 -28.48 49.17 -15.10
CA GLN A 220 -28.31 48.50 -16.39
C GLN A 220 -29.62 47.90 -16.91
N ARG A 221 -30.42 47.24 -16.06
CA ARG A 221 -31.71 46.66 -16.46
C ARG A 221 -32.70 47.72 -16.90
N VAL A 222 -32.82 48.81 -16.12
CA VAL A 222 -33.68 49.94 -16.46
C VAL A 222 -33.21 50.59 -17.77
N SER A 223 -31.90 50.74 -17.95
CA SER A 223 -31.32 51.26 -19.20
C SER A 223 -31.51 50.31 -20.39
N SER A 224 -31.58 49.00 -20.19
CA SER A 224 -31.77 48.01 -21.27
C SER A 224 -33.22 47.96 -21.79
N TYR A 225 -34.19 48.31 -20.96
CA TYR A 225 -35.59 48.54 -21.38
C TYR A 225 -35.73 49.74 -22.33
N ALA A 226 -34.67 50.55 -22.50
CA ALA A 226 -34.67 51.73 -23.36
C ALA A 226 -34.76 51.43 -24.87
N GLY A 227 -34.55 50.18 -25.30
CA GLY A 227 -34.36 49.84 -26.73
C GLY A 227 -35.61 49.51 -27.54
N GLY A 228 -36.77 49.24 -26.92
CA GLY A 228 -37.90 48.59 -27.63
C GLY A 228 -39.21 49.38 -27.76
N SER A 229 -39.41 50.47 -27.04
CA SER A 229 -40.68 51.24 -27.08
C SER A 229 -40.46 52.74 -26.91
N MET A 230 -41.48 53.54 -27.24
CA MET A 230 -41.46 55.01 -27.08
C MET A 230 -41.12 55.45 -25.64
N ALA A 231 -41.49 54.63 -24.64
CA ALA A 231 -41.13 54.85 -23.24
C ALA A 231 -39.62 54.64 -23.00
N GLY A 232 -39.00 53.70 -23.70
CA GLY A 232 -37.58 53.40 -23.59
C GLY A 232 -36.68 54.54 -24.09
N TRP A 233 -37.03 55.18 -25.19
CA TRP A 233 -36.32 56.37 -25.69
C TRP A 233 -36.36 57.53 -24.69
N LEU A 234 -37.51 57.76 -24.04
CA LEU A 234 -37.67 58.76 -22.96
C LEU A 234 -36.78 58.44 -21.75
N VAL A 235 -36.74 57.18 -21.33
CA VAL A 235 -35.87 56.70 -20.24
C VAL A 235 -34.40 56.89 -20.61
N GLY A 236 -33.98 56.55 -21.82
CA GLY A 236 -32.60 56.78 -22.26
C GLY A 236 -32.20 58.27 -22.28
N ARG A 237 -33.08 59.14 -22.79
CA ARG A 237 -32.79 60.57 -22.96
C ARG A 237 -32.86 61.38 -21.66
N LEU A 238 -33.69 60.97 -20.71
CA LEU A 238 -33.82 61.61 -19.40
C LEU A 238 -32.97 60.92 -18.31
N ARG A 239 -31.93 60.16 -18.68
CA ARG A 239 -31.03 59.45 -17.75
C ARG A 239 -30.52 60.33 -16.61
N GLY A 240 -30.16 61.58 -16.89
CA GLY A 240 -29.71 62.53 -15.86
C GLY A 240 -30.80 62.93 -14.85
N VAL A 241 -32.08 62.80 -15.20
CA VAL A 241 -33.23 63.26 -14.40
C VAL A 241 -33.79 62.14 -13.51
N TRP A 242 -33.85 60.89 -14.00
CA TRP A 242 -34.41 59.78 -13.21
C TRP A 242 -33.37 58.97 -12.44
N ARG A 243 -32.08 59.03 -12.79
CA ARG A 243 -31.02 58.24 -12.14
C ARG A 243 -30.89 58.56 -10.65
N GLU A 244 -30.80 59.84 -10.29
CA GLU A 244 -30.69 60.31 -8.90
C GLU A 244 -31.88 59.85 -8.02
N PRO A 245 -33.15 60.09 -8.42
CA PRO A 245 -34.31 59.57 -7.69
C PRO A 245 -34.33 58.04 -7.56
N LEU A 246 -33.95 57.33 -8.63
CA LEU A 246 -34.00 55.87 -8.66
C LEU A 246 -32.89 55.25 -7.80
N LEU A 247 -31.70 55.84 -7.79
CA LEU A 247 -30.61 55.45 -6.88
C LEU A 247 -30.96 55.73 -5.42
N ARG A 248 -31.67 56.82 -5.12
CA ARG A 248 -32.18 57.11 -3.76
C ARG A 248 -33.15 56.04 -3.28
N ILE A 249 -34.18 55.74 -4.07
CA ILE A 249 -35.19 54.74 -3.72
C ILE A 249 -34.54 53.36 -3.59
N ALA A 250 -33.63 53.02 -4.51
CA ALA A 250 -32.93 51.74 -4.45
C ALA A 250 -32.03 51.64 -3.20
N ASN A 251 -31.28 52.69 -2.84
CA ASN A 251 -30.48 52.72 -1.62
C ASN A 251 -31.34 52.60 -0.35
N GLU A 252 -32.46 53.33 -0.28
CA GLU A 252 -33.38 53.26 0.86
C GLU A 252 -33.92 51.85 1.07
N GLU A 253 -34.25 51.12 0.01
CA GLU A 253 -34.68 49.72 0.14
C GLU A 253 -33.53 48.75 0.39
N LEU A 254 -32.34 49.00 -0.18
CA LEU A 254 -31.12 48.24 0.13
C LEU A 254 -30.72 48.37 1.61
N ASP A 255 -31.06 49.47 2.27
CA ASP A 255 -30.84 49.67 3.70
C ASP A 255 -31.80 48.85 4.58
N ARG A 256 -32.99 48.51 4.07
CA ARG A 256 -33.99 47.68 4.77
C ARG A 256 -33.83 46.18 4.51
N LEU A 257 -33.20 45.80 3.40
CA LEU A 257 -32.96 44.39 3.03
C LEU A 257 -32.42 43.50 4.15
N PRO A 258 -31.45 43.92 5.00
CA PRO A 258 -30.98 43.07 6.08
C PRO A 258 -32.09 42.65 7.07
N GLN A 259 -33.03 43.55 7.37
CA GLN A 259 -34.16 43.27 8.26
C GLN A 259 -35.17 42.34 7.58
N THR A 260 -35.41 42.53 6.29
CA THR A 260 -36.28 41.65 5.51
C THR A 260 -35.72 40.23 5.41
N VAL A 261 -34.40 40.06 5.35
CA VAL A 261 -33.74 38.73 5.38
C VAL A 261 -33.95 38.04 6.72
N ASP A 262 -33.92 38.77 7.83
CA ASP A 262 -34.22 38.23 9.16
C ASP A 262 -35.70 37.82 9.29
N GLU A 263 -36.61 38.59 8.68
CA GLU A 263 -38.06 38.28 8.64
C GLU A 263 -38.39 37.06 7.75
N LEU A 264 -37.70 36.92 6.61
CA LEU A 264 -37.81 35.76 5.70
C LEU A 264 -37.26 34.45 6.29
N SER A 265 -36.69 34.48 7.50
CA SER A 265 -36.15 33.29 8.17
C SER A 265 -37.19 32.20 8.47
N GLN A 266 -38.48 32.55 8.53
CA GLN A 266 -39.59 31.60 8.71
C GLN A 266 -39.92 30.85 7.41
N ASP A 267 -39.92 31.55 6.27
CA ASP A 267 -40.14 30.92 4.96
C ASP A 267 -38.94 30.05 4.53
N ALA A 268 -37.74 30.42 5.00
CA ALA A 268 -36.53 29.65 4.79
C ALA A 268 -36.60 28.24 5.42
N ASP A 269 -37.39 28.04 6.50
CA ASP A 269 -37.54 26.72 7.14
C ASP A 269 -38.16 25.69 6.20
N ALA A 270 -39.19 26.09 5.46
CA ALA A 270 -39.87 25.18 4.53
C ALA A 270 -38.97 24.76 3.36
N LEU A 271 -38.08 25.65 2.91
CA LEU A 271 -37.11 25.35 1.86
C LEU A 271 -35.94 24.51 2.40
N LEU A 272 -35.39 24.86 3.56
CA LEU A 272 -34.27 24.16 4.18
C LEU A 272 -34.66 22.74 4.64
N ALA A 273 -35.92 22.52 5.03
CA ALA A 273 -36.43 21.19 5.36
C ALA A 273 -36.39 20.20 4.18
N ARG A 274 -36.37 20.69 2.94
CA ARG A 274 -36.28 19.85 1.72
C ARG A 274 -34.85 19.53 1.32
N VAL A 275 -33.87 20.30 1.81
CA VAL A 275 -32.46 20.16 1.42
C VAL A 275 -31.89 18.79 1.78
N PRO A 276 -32.11 18.22 2.98
CA PRO A 276 -31.58 16.89 3.31
C PRO A 276 -32.07 15.80 2.35
N ALA A 277 -33.37 15.81 2.01
CA ALA A 277 -33.96 14.82 1.11
C ALA A 277 -33.41 14.94 -0.32
N GLU A 278 -33.26 16.17 -0.83
CA GLU A 278 -32.69 16.43 -2.16
C GLU A 278 -31.20 16.07 -2.21
N LEU A 279 -30.45 16.31 -1.13
CA LEU A 279 -29.05 15.95 -1.05
C LEU A 279 -28.88 14.44 -0.99
N GLU A 280 -29.70 13.74 -0.19
CA GLU A 280 -29.73 12.27 -0.13
C GLU A 280 -30.00 11.63 -1.49
N ALA A 281 -30.96 12.16 -2.26
CA ALA A 281 -31.29 11.67 -3.60
C ALA A 281 -30.09 11.76 -4.58
N ARG A 282 -29.13 12.64 -4.31
CA ARG A 282 -27.92 12.82 -5.12
C ARG A 282 -26.70 12.06 -4.61
N LEU A 283 -26.75 11.51 -3.40
CA LEU A 283 -25.63 10.74 -2.83
C LEU A 283 -25.34 9.46 -3.62
N ASP A 284 -26.34 8.85 -4.25
CA ASP A 284 -26.14 7.66 -5.09
C ASP A 284 -25.35 7.98 -6.38
N VAL A 285 -25.57 9.18 -6.95
CA VAL A 285 -24.81 9.67 -8.10
C VAL A 285 -23.36 9.96 -7.69
N LEU A 286 -23.16 10.47 -6.47
CA LEU A 286 -21.84 10.69 -5.89
C LEU A 286 -21.09 9.37 -5.67
N ASP A 287 -21.76 8.32 -5.18
CA ASP A 287 -21.19 6.99 -4.99
C ASP A 287 -20.64 6.41 -6.31
N ALA A 288 -21.43 6.48 -7.39
CA ALA A 288 -21.02 6.05 -8.72
C ALA A 288 -19.89 6.93 -9.31
N ALA A 289 -19.86 8.22 -8.98
CA ALA A 289 -18.77 9.12 -9.38
C ALA A 289 -17.47 8.79 -8.62
N LEU A 290 -17.54 8.63 -7.30
CA LEU A 290 -16.41 8.26 -6.45
C LEU A 290 -15.79 6.92 -6.88
N THR A 291 -16.63 5.92 -7.15
CA THR A 291 -16.16 4.61 -7.66
C THR A 291 -15.37 4.76 -8.95
N ARG A 292 -15.92 5.53 -9.92
CA ARG A 292 -15.25 5.77 -11.20
C ARG A 292 -13.93 6.55 -11.03
N TRP A 293 -13.89 7.55 -10.17
CA TRP A 293 -12.68 8.32 -9.91
C TRP A 293 -11.59 7.49 -9.23
N LEU A 294 -11.95 6.66 -8.24
CA LEU A 294 -11.01 5.76 -7.58
C LEU A 294 -10.43 4.73 -8.56
N MET A 295 -11.27 4.15 -9.42
CA MET A 295 -10.84 3.26 -10.51
C MET A 295 -9.92 3.97 -11.50
N ALA A 296 -10.25 5.21 -11.89
CA ALA A 296 -9.43 5.99 -12.81
C ALA A 296 -8.07 6.36 -12.20
N LEU A 297 -8.02 6.67 -10.91
CA LEU A 297 -6.78 6.98 -10.20
C LEU A 297 -5.80 5.81 -10.24
N VAL A 298 -6.29 4.58 -10.02
CA VAL A 298 -5.46 3.38 -10.07
C VAL A 298 -4.88 3.16 -11.47
N ARG A 299 -5.64 3.49 -12.52
CA ARG A 299 -5.18 3.40 -13.92
C ARG A 299 -4.13 4.44 -14.27
N GLU A 300 -4.22 5.63 -13.68
CA GLU A 300 -3.25 6.71 -13.91
C GLU A 300 -1.94 6.48 -13.14
N MET A 301 -1.92 5.55 -12.18
CA MET A 301 -0.70 5.20 -11.44
C MET A 301 0.24 4.35 -12.30
N ASP A 302 1.33 4.96 -12.76
CA ASP A 302 2.45 4.26 -13.38
C ASP A 302 3.30 3.54 -12.32
N VAL A 303 2.81 2.36 -11.93
CA VAL A 303 3.47 1.48 -10.96
C VAL A 303 4.87 1.04 -11.44
N PRO A 304 5.06 0.67 -12.72
CA PRO A 304 6.40 0.38 -13.25
C PRO A 304 7.40 1.52 -13.04
N ALA A 305 7.02 2.78 -13.36
CA ALA A 305 7.91 3.92 -13.17
C ALA A 305 8.26 4.16 -11.70
N ILE A 306 7.29 3.97 -10.78
CA ILE A 306 7.53 4.09 -9.33
C ILE A 306 8.54 3.04 -8.86
N ILE A 307 8.37 1.78 -9.27
CA ILE A 307 9.24 0.67 -8.87
C ILE A 307 10.64 0.86 -9.44
N LEU A 308 10.76 1.19 -10.72
CA LEU A 308 12.06 1.42 -11.36
C LEU A 308 12.81 2.58 -10.70
N LYS A 309 12.09 3.66 -10.35
CA LYS A 309 12.66 4.77 -9.58
C LYS A 309 13.14 4.31 -8.21
N GLN A 310 12.39 3.51 -7.47
CA GLN A 310 12.81 2.99 -6.17
C GLN A 310 14.00 2.03 -6.27
N LEU A 311 13.99 1.10 -7.23
CA LEU A 311 15.09 0.16 -7.43
C LEU A 311 16.38 0.86 -7.86
N SER A 312 16.29 1.94 -8.63
CA SER A 312 17.47 2.75 -9.00
C SER A 312 18.16 3.40 -7.79
N THR A 313 17.43 3.62 -6.68
CA THR A 313 17.98 4.18 -5.44
C THR A 313 18.66 3.16 -4.53
N VAL A 314 18.53 1.85 -4.81
CA VAL A 314 19.10 0.80 -3.97
C VAL A 314 20.62 0.74 -4.13
N THR A 315 21.37 0.93 -3.05
CA THR A 315 22.84 0.93 -3.14
C THR A 315 23.43 -0.48 -3.28
N THR A 316 24.69 -0.57 -3.71
CA THR A 316 25.43 -1.85 -3.83
C THR A 316 25.47 -2.59 -2.49
N GLU A 317 25.58 -1.88 -1.37
CA GLU A 317 25.57 -2.45 -0.02
C GLU A 317 24.22 -3.09 0.33
N GLN A 318 23.12 -2.44 -0.05
CA GLN A 318 21.77 -2.93 0.23
C GLN A 318 21.46 -4.18 -0.60
N LEU A 319 21.89 -4.23 -1.87
CA LEU A 319 21.79 -5.43 -2.70
C LEU A 319 22.63 -6.58 -2.12
N GLU A 320 23.86 -6.30 -1.69
CA GLU A 320 24.75 -7.28 -1.06
C GLU A 320 24.13 -7.85 0.23
N GLN A 321 23.48 -7.00 1.03
CA GLN A 321 22.83 -7.42 2.27
C GLN A 321 21.57 -8.24 2.00
N GLY A 322 20.71 -7.80 1.07
CA GLY A 322 19.53 -8.59 0.66
C GLY A 322 19.91 -9.95 0.07
N PHE A 323 20.97 -10.02 -0.73
CA PHE A 323 21.48 -11.29 -1.24
C PHE A 323 22.04 -12.18 -0.13
N ARG A 324 22.84 -11.64 0.80
CA ARG A 324 23.35 -12.42 1.94
C ARG A 324 22.24 -13.04 2.78
N ASP A 325 21.21 -12.26 3.08
CA ASP A 325 20.09 -12.71 3.91
C ASP A 325 19.34 -13.90 3.27
N PHE A 326 19.34 -13.99 1.93
CA PHE A 326 18.75 -15.11 1.19
C PHE A 326 19.74 -16.26 0.90
N ALA A 327 21.01 -15.95 0.66
CA ALA A 327 21.96 -16.86 0.06
C ALA A 327 22.92 -17.53 1.06
N ASP A 328 23.15 -16.96 2.24
CA ASP A 328 24.18 -17.44 3.18
C ASP A 328 24.01 -18.93 3.55
N ASP A 329 22.78 -19.38 3.79
CA ASP A 329 22.51 -20.79 4.12
C ASP A 329 22.69 -21.72 2.89
N LYS A 330 22.39 -21.24 1.67
CA LYS A 330 22.55 -22.05 0.44
C LYS A 330 24.01 -22.14 -0.01
N LEU A 331 24.72 -21.01 0.05
CA LEU A 331 26.14 -20.92 -0.31
C LEU A 331 27.02 -21.72 0.67
N GLY A 332 26.64 -21.73 1.95
CA GLY A 332 27.27 -22.56 2.97
C GLY A 332 27.19 -24.06 2.64
N PHE A 333 26.04 -24.52 2.12
CA PHE A 333 25.90 -25.91 1.70
C PHE A 333 26.85 -26.28 0.55
N ILE A 334 27.00 -25.41 -0.45
CA ILE A 334 27.93 -25.63 -1.58
C ILE A 334 29.37 -25.73 -1.07
N THR A 335 29.75 -24.90 -0.09
CA THR A 335 31.07 -24.95 0.54
C THR A 335 31.32 -26.26 1.27
N LEU A 336 30.35 -26.71 2.04
CA LEU A 336 30.44 -27.98 2.76
C LEU A 336 30.49 -29.15 1.77
N LEU A 337 29.69 -29.12 0.70
CA LEU A 337 29.69 -30.14 -0.34
C LEU A 337 31.05 -30.21 -1.05
N GLY A 338 31.66 -29.06 -1.38
CA GLY A 338 33.00 -29.01 -1.94
C GLY A 338 34.06 -29.64 -1.02
N GLY A 339 33.92 -29.44 0.29
CA GLY A 339 34.76 -30.11 1.29
C GLY A 339 34.53 -31.63 1.34
N ILE A 340 33.27 -32.08 1.39
CA ILE A 340 32.93 -33.51 1.40
C ILE A 340 33.39 -34.20 0.12
N LEU A 341 33.19 -33.56 -1.04
CA LEU A 341 33.66 -34.06 -2.32
C LEU A 341 35.20 -34.12 -2.36
N GLY A 342 35.88 -33.14 -1.75
CA GLY A 342 37.33 -33.18 -1.54
C GLY A 342 37.77 -34.39 -0.72
N LEU A 343 37.08 -34.68 0.40
CA LEU A 343 37.35 -35.88 1.22
C LEU A 343 37.21 -37.16 0.40
N LEU A 344 36.12 -37.28 -0.38
CA LEU A 344 35.90 -38.43 -1.26
C LEU A 344 36.94 -38.49 -2.40
N GLY A 345 37.31 -37.36 -2.97
CA GLY A 345 38.34 -37.25 -4.00
C GLY A 345 39.71 -37.71 -3.50
N GLY A 346 40.05 -37.42 -2.24
CA GLY A 346 41.28 -37.92 -1.63
C GLY A 346 41.33 -39.45 -1.54
N PHE A 347 40.19 -40.13 -1.38
CA PHE A 347 40.09 -41.58 -1.43
C PHE A 347 40.33 -42.11 -2.86
N VAL A 348 39.76 -41.43 -3.86
CA VAL A 348 39.96 -41.75 -5.28
C VAL A 348 41.42 -41.59 -5.69
N ILE A 349 42.12 -40.58 -5.19
CA ILE A 349 43.55 -40.35 -5.47
C ILE A 349 44.41 -41.52 -4.98
N VAL A 350 44.07 -42.14 -3.85
CA VAL A 350 44.86 -43.25 -3.28
C VAL A 350 44.54 -44.58 -3.96
N TRP A 351 43.25 -44.87 -4.20
CA TRP A 351 42.80 -46.13 -4.83
C TRP A 351 41.84 -45.87 -6.01
N PRO A 352 42.35 -45.59 -7.22
CA PRO A 352 41.53 -45.11 -8.33
C PRO A 352 40.57 -46.16 -8.89
N ILE A 353 40.98 -47.42 -8.99
CA ILE A 353 40.15 -48.48 -9.59
C ILE A 353 39.03 -48.90 -8.63
N GLU A 354 39.37 -49.21 -7.38
CA GLU A 354 38.40 -49.66 -6.37
C GLU A 354 37.38 -48.56 -6.04
N SER A 355 37.82 -47.31 -5.95
CA SER A 355 36.93 -46.18 -5.70
C SER A 355 35.94 -45.96 -6.85
N LEU A 356 36.35 -46.14 -8.10
CA LEU A 356 35.46 -46.01 -9.26
C LEU A 356 34.33 -47.05 -9.23
N VAL A 357 34.67 -48.30 -8.89
CA VAL A 357 33.68 -49.39 -8.75
C VAL A 357 32.67 -49.06 -7.64
N VAL A 358 33.16 -48.59 -6.48
CA VAL A 358 32.29 -48.21 -5.35
C VAL A 358 31.38 -47.03 -5.70
N ILE A 359 31.91 -46.00 -6.38
CA ILE A 359 31.14 -44.82 -6.78
C ILE A 359 30.04 -45.21 -7.79
N VAL A 360 30.36 -46.02 -8.79
CA VAL A 360 29.38 -46.50 -9.78
C VAL A 360 28.30 -47.35 -9.12
N ALA A 361 28.68 -48.25 -8.21
CA ALA A 361 27.74 -49.07 -7.46
C ALA A 361 26.81 -48.23 -6.56
N LEU A 362 27.37 -47.24 -5.84
CA LEU A 362 26.60 -46.34 -4.99
C LEU A 362 25.65 -45.44 -5.80
N GLY A 363 26.12 -44.92 -6.94
CA GLY A 363 25.31 -44.14 -7.86
C GLY A 363 24.15 -44.96 -8.44
N GLY A 364 24.42 -46.21 -8.84
CA GLY A 364 23.39 -47.14 -9.29
C GLY A 364 22.36 -47.47 -8.20
N LEU A 365 22.81 -47.67 -6.96
CA LEU A 365 21.94 -47.91 -5.81
C LEU A 365 21.03 -46.69 -5.53
N LEU A 366 21.58 -45.49 -5.54
CA LEU A 366 20.82 -44.25 -5.33
C LEU A 366 19.76 -44.05 -6.43
N ALA A 367 20.13 -44.27 -7.70
CA ALA A 367 19.18 -44.19 -8.81
C ALA A 367 18.08 -45.25 -8.69
N ALA A 368 18.41 -46.48 -8.31
CA ALA A 368 17.43 -47.53 -8.07
C ALA A 368 16.49 -47.18 -6.90
N LEU A 369 17.03 -46.61 -5.82
CA LEU A 369 16.26 -46.16 -4.67
C LEU A 369 15.31 -45.01 -5.03
N ASP A 370 15.77 -44.04 -5.83
CA ASP A 370 14.97 -42.92 -6.29
C ASP A 370 13.80 -43.38 -7.18
N VAL A 371 14.07 -44.27 -8.14
CA VAL A 371 13.03 -44.90 -8.97
C VAL A 371 12.02 -45.67 -8.12
N LEU A 372 12.50 -46.44 -7.12
CA LEU A 372 11.65 -47.19 -6.21
C LEU A 372 10.78 -46.26 -5.34
N LEU A 373 11.36 -45.21 -4.78
CA LEU A 373 10.66 -44.22 -3.95
C LEU A 373 9.64 -43.45 -4.77
N HIS A 374 9.97 -43.04 -5.99
CA HIS A 374 9.05 -42.37 -6.90
C HIS A 374 7.87 -43.27 -7.26
N ALA A 375 8.12 -44.54 -7.56
CA ALA A 375 7.08 -45.53 -7.85
C ALA A 375 6.17 -45.80 -6.63
N LEU A 376 6.72 -45.83 -5.41
CA LEU A 376 5.97 -46.05 -4.18
C LEU A 376 5.15 -44.82 -3.76
N LEU A 377 5.70 -43.62 -3.91
CA LEU A 377 5.02 -42.36 -3.58
C LEU A 377 3.92 -42.04 -4.61
N GLY A 378 4.18 -42.26 -5.89
CA GLY A 378 3.17 -42.09 -6.96
C GLY A 378 1.96 -43.00 -6.81
N ARG A 379 2.15 -44.22 -6.26
CA ARG A 379 1.04 -45.14 -5.93
C ARG A 379 0.20 -44.68 -4.75
N ARG A 380 0.78 -43.97 -3.78
CA ARG A 380 0.06 -43.43 -2.62
C ARG A 380 -0.79 -42.20 -2.98
N SER A 381 -0.31 -41.34 -3.86
CA SER A 381 -1.10 -40.20 -4.37
C SER A 381 -2.28 -40.67 -5.20
N ALA A 382 -2.09 -41.67 -6.08
CA ALA A 382 -3.18 -42.25 -6.87
C ALA A 382 -4.25 -42.94 -6.00
N ALA A 383 -3.84 -43.69 -4.97
CA ALA A 383 -4.78 -44.32 -4.04
C ALA A 383 -5.58 -43.30 -3.20
N ALA A 384 -4.97 -42.16 -2.84
CA ALA A 384 -5.63 -41.10 -2.08
C ALA A 384 -6.59 -40.23 -2.93
N GLU A 385 -6.32 -40.07 -4.22
CA GLU A 385 -7.24 -39.42 -5.17
C GLU A 385 -8.45 -40.31 -5.47
N THR A 386 -8.25 -41.63 -5.58
CA THR A 386 -9.34 -42.58 -5.84
C THR A 386 -10.30 -42.68 -4.64
N SER A 387 -9.78 -42.65 -3.40
CA SER A 387 -10.64 -42.68 -2.20
C SER A 387 -11.42 -41.38 -1.98
N ARG A 388 -10.88 -40.22 -2.40
CA ARG A 388 -11.62 -38.95 -2.36
C ARG A 388 -12.72 -38.87 -3.41
N ALA A 389 -12.50 -39.46 -4.59
CA ALA A 389 -13.50 -39.53 -5.65
C ALA A 389 -14.68 -40.47 -5.32
N GLU A 390 -14.49 -41.44 -4.41
CA GLU A 390 -15.56 -42.32 -3.91
C GLU A 390 -16.32 -41.75 -2.69
N GLU A 391 -15.80 -40.72 -2.01
CA GLU A 391 -16.42 -40.11 -0.82
C GLU A 391 -17.22 -38.82 -1.08
N GLU A 392 -17.21 -38.27 -2.31
CA GLU A 392 -18.12 -37.19 -2.73
C GLU A 392 -19.33 -37.77 -3.51
N PRO A 393 -20.51 -37.95 -2.87
CA PRO A 393 -21.75 -38.25 -3.58
C PRO A 393 -22.36 -37.04 -4.30
#